data_AF-A0A1H1WV03-F1
#
_entry.id   AF-A0A1H1WV03-F1
#
_cell.length_a   1.000
_cell.length_b   1.000
_cell.length_c   1.000
_cell.angle_alpha   90.00
_cell.angle_beta   90.00
_cell.angle_gamma   90.00
#
_symmetry.space_group_name_H-M   'P 1'
#
loop_
_entity.id
_entity.type
_entity.pdbx_description
1 polymer ?
#
loop_
_entity_poly.entity_id
_entity_poly.type
_entity_poly.pdbx_seq_one_letter_code
_entity_poly.pdbx_strand_id
1 'polypeptide(L)'
;MEKGDIYKLKFRVDAQPIVDADGMAISDRLVQVVTEKSLVKSIRDGRETALRIEDGHGVTSTHIFNTNGSRKAFADLSRECPLD
;
A
#
# COMPACT_ATOMS: atom_id res chain seq x y z
N MET A 1 6.71 16.25 -3.79
CA MET A 1 5.56 15.48 -4.29
C MET A 1 4.54 16.47 -4.77
N GLU A 2 4.41 16.59 -6.07
CA GLU A 2 3.39 17.36 -6.76
C GLU A 2 2.25 16.43 -7.17
N LYS A 3 1.03 16.99 -7.30
CA LYS A 3 -0.11 16.20 -7.75
C LYS A 3 0.14 15.71 -9.18
N GLY A 4 0.00 14.40 -9.39
CA GLY A 4 0.28 13.73 -10.66
C GLY A 4 1.64 13.04 -10.71
N ASP A 5 2.51 13.24 -9.72
CA ASP A 5 3.78 12.51 -9.62
C ASP A 5 3.52 10.99 -9.53
N ILE A 6 4.26 10.21 -10.31
CA ILE A 6 4.18 8.76 -10.33
C ILE A 6 5.28 8.17 -9.45
N TYR A 7 4.89 7.25 -8.58
CA TYR A 7 5.78 6.52 -7.68
C TYR A 7 5.69 5.03 -7.97
N LYS A 8 6.84 4.37 -8.00
CA LYS A 8 6.90 2.91 -8.00
C LYS A 8 6.93 2.41 -6.57
N LEU A 9 5.97 1.56 -6.23
CA LEU A 9 5.76 1.06 -4.88
C LEU A 9 5.99 -0.44 -4.88
N LYS A 10 6.84 -0.91 -3.96
CA LYS A 10 7.12 -2.35 -3.80
C LYS A 10 6.65 -2.78 -2.43
N PHE A 11 5.73 -3.73 -2.41
CA PHE A 11 5.14 -4.27 -1.20
C PHE A 11 5.67 -5.66 -0.92
N ARG A 12 5.98 -5.94 0.32
CA ARG A 12 6.27 -7.30 0.79
C ARG A 12 5.53 -7.55 2.09
N VAL A 13 4.61 -8.51 2.07
CA VAL A 13 3.85 -8.91 3.26
C VAL A 13 4.53 -10.13 3.89
N ASP A 14 4.96 -10.02 5.15
CA ASP A 14 5.75 -11.05 5.82
C ASP A 14 6.89 -11.59 4.92
N ALA A 15 6.90 -12.90 4.65
CA ALA A 15 7.87 -13.58 3.79
C ALA A 15 7.34 -13.83 2.35
N GLN A 16 6.19 -13.27 1.97
CA GLN A 16 5.61 -13.43 0.64
C GLN A 16 6.50 -12.78 -0.45
N PRO A 17 6.27 -13.12 -1.74
CA PRO A 17 6.91 -12.42 -2.86
C PRO A 17 6.65 -10.92 -2.84
N ILE A 18 7.57 -10.17 -3.45
CA ILE A 18 7.40 -8.73 -3.64
C ILE A 18 6.34 -8.48 -4.71
N VAL A 19 5.43 -7.55 -4.45
CA VAL A 19 4.42 -7.07 -5.39
C VAL A 19 4.75 -5.64 -5.75
N ASP A 20 4.98 -5.39 -7.03
CA ASP A 20 5.15 -4.05 -7.59
C ASP A 20 3.77 -3.44 -7.90
N ALA A 21 3.61 -2.15 -7.60
CA ALA A 21 2.44 -1.36 -7.98
C ALA A 21 2.84 0.07 -8.30
N ASP A 22 2.04 0.73 -9.12
CA ASP A 22 2.21 2.16 -9.40
C ASP A 22 1.27 2.97 -8.50
N GLY A 23 1.81 4.07 -7.99
CA GLY A 23 1.09 5.07 -7.21
C GLY A 23 1.12 6.42 -7.90
N MET A 24 0.04 7.18 -7.73
CA MET A 24 -0.05 8.56 -8.19
C MET A 24 -0.31 9.48 -7.00
N ALA A 25 0.49 10.54 -6.87
CA ALA A 25 0.24 11.59 -5.90
C ALA A 25 -1.08 12.31 -6.23
N ILE A 26 -2.02 12.26 -5.30
CA ILE A 26 -3.29 13.00 -5.40
C ILE A 26 -3.24 14.34 -4.66
N SER A 27 -2.24 14.51 -3.78
CA SER A 27 -1.88 15.75 -3.09
C SER A 27 -0.39 15.74 -2.71
N ASP A 28 0.05 16.74 -1.95
CA ASP A 28 1.40 16.85 -1.37
C ASP A 28 1.67 15.82 -0.25
N ARG A 29 0.65 15.10 0.22
CA ARG A 29 0.72 14.16 1.36
C ARG A 29 0.17 12.76 1.08
N LEU A 30 -0.58 12.59 -0.01
CA LEU A 30 -1.29 11.35 -0.30
C LEU A 30 -0.90 10.80 -1.67
N VAL A 31 -0.57 9.51 -1.68
CA VAL A 31 -0.37 8.72 -2.88
C VAL A 31 -1.49 7.70 -2.97
N GLN A 32 -2.24 7.72 -4.06
CA GLN A 32 -3.21 6.69 -4.38
C GLN A 32 -2.50 5.55 -5.09
N VAL A 33 -2.67 4.33 -4.58
CA VAL A 33 -2.06 3.11 -5.15
C VAL A 33 -3.14 2.32 -5.86
N VAL A 34 -2.94 2.04 -7.14
CA VAL A 34 -3.81 1.14 -7.90
C VAL A 34 -3.21 -0.25 -7.80
N THR A 35 -3.92 -1.17 -7.17
CA THR A 35 -3.41 -2.52 -6.93
C THR A 35 -4.52 -3.57 -7.03
N GLU A 36 -4.10 -4.82 -7.16
CA GLU A 36 -5.00 -5.96 -7.19
C GLU A 36 -5.60 -6.25 -5.80
N LYS A 37 -6.83 -6.79 -5.80
CA LYS A 37 -7.51 -7.24 -4.58
C LYS A 37 -6.71 -8.31 -3.80
N SER A 38 -5.83 -9.04 -4.48
CA SER A 38 -4.92 -10.03 -3.90
C SER A 38 -3.96 -9.38 -2.90
N LEU A 39 -3.31 -8.28 -3.26
CA LEU A 39 -2.38 -7.56 -2.38
C LEU A 39 -3.09 -7.02 -1.13
N VAL A 40 -4.28 -6.43 -1.30
CA VAL A 40 -5.07 -5.91 -0.17
C VAL A 40 -5.43 -7.03 0.81
N LYS A 41 -5.82 -8.21 0.30
CA LYS A 41 -6.07 -9.39 1.14
C LYS A 41 -4.80 -9.84 1.86
N SER A 42 -3.66 -9.88 1.19
CA SER A 42 -2.38 -10.23 1.82
C SER A 42 -2.05 -9.26 2.96
N ILE A 43 -2.12 -7.95 2.75
CA ILE A 43 -1.86 -6.93 3.79
C ILE A 43 -2.82 -7.10 4.98
N ARG A 44 -4.10 -7.36 4.71
CA ARG A 44 -5.12 -7.60 5.74
C ARG A 44 -4.81 -8.85 6.58
N ASP A 45 -4.31 -9.91 5.96
CA ASP A 45 -4.10 -11.21 6.61
C ASP A 45 -2.68 -11.39 7.17
N GLY A 46 -1.73 -10.55 6.76
CA GLY A 46 -0.34 -10.54 7.23
C GLY A 46 -0.11 -9.82 8.55
N ARG A 47 1.07 -10.04 9.14
CA ARG A 47 1.49 -9.44 10.42
C ARG A 47 2.29 -8.16 10.24
N GLU A 48 3.04 -8.08 9.15
CA GLU A 48 3.80 -6.91 8.77
C GLU A 48 3.81 -6.73 7.26
N THR A 49 3.92 -5.49 6.81
CA THR A 49 4.10 -5.15 5.40
C THR A 49 5.23 -4.15 5.27
N ALA A 50 6.29 -4.55 4.56
CA ALA A 50 7.33 -3.63 4.11
C ALA A 50 6.89 -2.95 2.81
N LEU A 51 7.05 -1.63 2.76
CA LEU A 51 6.81 -0.79 1.60
C LEU A 51 8.11 -0.09 1.22
N ARG A 52 8.52 -0.21 -0.03
CA ARG A 52 9.56 0.62 -0.63
C ARG A 52 8.93 1.57 -1.64
N ILE A 53 9.32 2.83 -1.57
CA ILE A 53 8.87 3.90 -2.45
C ILE A 53 10.06 4.31 -3.31
N GLU A 54 9.85 4.34 -4.62
CA GLU A 54 10.83 4.76 -5.61
C GLU A 54 10.21 5.85 -6.49
N ASP A 55 10.99 6.89 -6.79
CA ASP A 55 10.64 7.96 -7.73
C ASP A 55 11.61 7.95 -8.93
N GLY A 56 11.50 8.94 -9.82
CA GLY A 56 12.36 9.08 -11.00
C GLY A 56 13.86 9.27 -10.69
N HIS A 57 14.22 9.51 -9.43
CA HIS A 57 15.59 9.70 -8.96
C HIS A 57 16.14 8.49 -8.18
N GLY A 58 15.31 7.46 -7.94
CA GLY A 58 15.73 6.21 -7.29
C GLY A 58 14.89 5.86 -6.06
N VAL A 59 15.49 5.18 -5.09
CA VAL A 59 14.79 4.76 -3.85
C VAL A 59 14.62 5.98 -2.95
N THR A 60 13.36 6.39 -2.76
CA THR A 60 12.99 7.54 -1.92
C THR A 60 12.91 7.14 -0.45
N SER A 61 12.28 6.00 -0.14
CA SER A 61 12.18 5.52 1.25
C SER A 61 11.85 4.04 1.36
N THR A 62 12.04 3.47 2.56
CA THR A 62 11.54 2.14 2.94
C THR A 62 10.91 2.22 4.32
N HIS A 63 9.69 1.72 4.45
CA HIS A 63 8.91 1.70 5.69
C HIS A 63 8.42 0.29 5.97
N ILE A 64 8.33 -0.07 7.25
CA ILE A 64 7.75 -1.34 7.70
C ILE A 64 6.56 -1.00 8.58
N PHE A 65 5.39 -1.51 8.21
CA PHE A 65 4.15 -1.31 8.92
C PHE A 65 3.78 -2.60 9.65
N ASN A 66 3.50 -2.49 10.94
CA ASN A 66 2.84 -3.57 11.68
C ASN A 66 1.36 -3.60 11.29
N THR A 67 0.87 -4.72 10.80
CA THR A 67 -0.49 -4.89 10.31
C THR A 67 -1.38 -5.68 11.28
N ASN A 68 -0.93 -5.91 12.52
CA ASN A 68 -1.78 -6.50 13.55
C ASN A 68 -3.04 -5.65 13.78
N GLY A 69 -4.21 -6.29 13.68
CA GLY A 69 -5.52 -5.61 13.80
C GLY A 69 -6.09 -5.07 12.49
N SER A 70 -5.34 -5.14 11.38
CA SER A 70 -5.80 -4.68 10.06
C SER A 70 -7.11 -5.37 9.64
N ARG A 71 -7.28 -6.68 9.91
CA ARG A 71 -8.55 -7.39 9.68
C ARG A 71 -9.78 -6.66 10.20
N LYS A 72 -9.72 -6.16 11.43
CA LYS A 72 -10.84 -5.46 12.06
C LYS A 72 -11.08 -4.13 11.34
N ALA A 73 -10.03 -3.35 11.08
CA ALA A 73 -10.13 -2.09 10.36
C ALA A 73 -10.72 -2.27 8.94
N PHE A 74 -10.31 -3.31 8.21
CA PHE A 74 -10.88 -3.62 6.89
C PHE A 74 -12.34 -4.07 6.97
N ALA A 75 -12.73 -4.81 8.01
CA ALA A 75 -14.12 -5.22 8.22
C ALA A 75 -15.01 -4.02 8.60
N ASP A 76 -14.53 -3.14 9.48
CA ASP A 76 -15.21 -1.90 9.84
C ASP A 76 -15.37 -0.99 8.60
N LEU A 77 -14.32 -0.85 7.79
CA LEU A 77 -14.37 -0.11 6.52
C LEU A 77 -15.39 -0.71 5.55
N SER A 78 -15.42 -2.04 5.39
CA SER A 78 -16.37 -2.70 4.49
C SER A 78 -17.83 -2.56 4.97
N ARG A 79 -18.04 -2.41 6.28
CA ARG A 79 -19.36 -2.16 6.87
C ARG A 79 -19.80 -0.71 6.65
N GLU A 80 -18.90 0.25 6.83
CA GLU A 80 -19.21 1.68 6.72
C GLU A 80 -19.22 2.19 5.28
N CYS A 81 -18.45 1.54 4.42
CA CYS A 81 -18.38 1.78 2.99
C CYS A 81 -18.46 0.41 2.29
N PRO A 82 -19.67 -0.09 1.97
CA PRO A 82 -19.80 -1.30 1.18
C PRO A 82 -19.07 -1.10 -0.14
N LEU A 83 -17.90 -1.74 -0.25
CA LEU A 83 -17.07 -1.76 -1.45
C LEU A 83 -17.74 -2.70 -2.46
N ASP A 84 -18.80 -2.21 -3.12
CA ASP A 84 -19.35 -2.81 -4.34
C ASP A 84 -18.37 -2.64 -5.51
#